data_AF-A0A9E4BI40-F1
#
_entry.id   AF-A0A9E4BI40-F1
#
_cell.length_a   1.000
_cell.length_b   1.000
_cell.length_c   1.000
_cell.angle_alpha   90.00
_cell.angle_beta   90.00
_cell.angle_gamma   90.00
#
_symmetry.space_group_name_H-M   'P 1'
#
loop_
_entity.id
_entity.type
_entity.pdbx_description
1 polymer ?
#
loop_
_entity_poly.entity_id
_entity_poly.type
_entity_poly.pdbx_seq_one_letter_code
_entity_poly.pdbx_strand_id
1 'polypeptide(L)'
;YRFAGINLRSNVHLLIEKDTVIKPYWPKGTKTIVFGLGTGRNAESIENVSIRGLGGKFIVDYSDRGSVAGEGIRTVNCRKVKNFLLSDIDVKDSFTTYCAVIFTPSRDTDVESRGIFRPTDGLVRNLRGTNSSPGYGLVQMHAGETIHFENLEAIGGGVTFRLETGAGGHNGGVHDITAKNLYCENGSTAVLLGPHKAQNGVVKIDGVTVKSCAFAVTMGPGYVEKRNQSDERYKPGVFADGTTVKNIHAIFGTNAAIALKGLANVPEEYLKDLRFDENDRKIKRVRGPSIGVVRDRTGDSWHPIIENVTSEGFTYNKGIMSLAEKQPRNWKERLKGLPLLEEILKNQQKQAE
;
A
#
# COMPACT_ATOMS: atom_id res chain seq x y z
N TYR A 1 8.94 5.34 24.30
CA TYR A 1 10.22 5.82 23.73
C TYR A 1 9.99 6.90 22.68
N ARG A 2 10.97 7.79 22.45
CA ARG A 2 10.92 8.79 21.37
C ARG A 2 12.22 8.83 20.57
N PHE A 3 12.21 8.26 19.38
CA PHE A 3 13.36 8.24 18.47
C PHE A 3 12.92 8.09 17.02
N ALA A 4 13.83 8.34 16.09
CA ALA A 4 13.72 7.99 14.68
C ALA A 4 15.14 7.89 14.09
N GLY A 5 15.26 7.36 12.89
CA GLY A 5 16.54 7.24 12.18
C GLY A 5 17.42 6.10 12.68
N ILE A 6 16.84 5.08 13.31
CA ILE A 6 17.59 3.91 13.78
C ILE A 6 17.93 3.03 12.59
N ASN A 7 19.21 2.95 12.22
CA ASN A 7 19.71 2.04 11.19
C ASN A 7 20.21 0.76 11.85
N LEU A 8 19.60 -0.37 11.53
CA LEU A 8 20.02 -1.68 12.02
C LEU A 8 21.33 -2.12 11.35
N ARG A 9 22.09 -2.95 12.06
CA ARG A 9 23.29 -3.65 11.57
C ARG A 9 23.03 -5.15 11.52
N SER A 10 23.87 -5.90 10.82
CA SER A 10 23.77 -7.36 10.75
C SER A 10 23.79 -8.01 12.13
N ASN A 11 23.08 -9.12 12.29
CA ASN A 11 22.99 -9.91 13.53
C ASN A 11 22.34 -9.16 14.72
N VAL A 12 21.61 -8.07 14.45
CA VAL A 12 20.87 -7.31 15.48
C VAL A 12 19.40 -7.74 15.50
N HIS A 13 18.95 -8.14 16.69
CA HIS A 13 17.57 -8.56 16.95
C HIS A 13 16.94 -7.67 18.01
N LEU A 14 15.98 -6.83 17.60
CA LEU A 14 15.19 -6.01 18.51
C LEU A 14 13.97 -6.79 18.98
N LEU A 15 13.85 -6.96 20.30
CA LEU A 15 12.67 -7.48 20.98
C LEU A 15 12.05 -6.33 21.76
N ILE A 16 10.82 -5.98 21.44
CA ILE A 16 10.12 -4.82 22.02
C ILE A 16 8.88 -5.33 22.75
N GLU A 17 8.79 -5.07 24.05
CA GLU A 17 7.67 -5.55 24.86
C GLU A 17 6.31 -5.10 24.30
N LYS A 18 5.33 -5.99 24.39
CA LYS A 18 3.94 -5.71 24.04
C LYS A 18 3.48 -4.37 24.64
N ASP A 19 2.68 -3.63 23.87
CA ASP A 19 2.10 -2.34 24.27
C ASP A 19 3.13 -1.20 24.49
N THR A 20 4.42 -1.45 24.27
CA THR A 20 5.44 -0.39 24.22
C THR A 20 5.09 0.59 23.11
N VAL A 21 5.01 1.88 23.46
CA VAL A 21 4.75 2.96 22.50
C VAL A 21 6.05 3.64 22.09
N ILE A 22 6.31 3.65 20.79
CA ILE A 22 7.36 4.44 20.14
C ILE A 22 6.70 5.61 19.43
N LYS A 23 6.94 6.82 19.93
CA LYS A 23 6.57 8.05 19.22
C LYS A 23 7.75 8.52 18.37
N PRO A 24 7.63 8.68 17.06
CA PRO A 24 8.75 9.11 16.23
C PRO A 24 9.26 10.50 16.61
N TYR A 25 10.59 10.67 16.64
CA TYR A 25 11.16 12.01 16.56
C TYR A 25 11.03 12.53 15.13
N TRP A 26 10.09 13.44 14.90
CA TRP A 26 9.70 13.92 13.57
C TRP A 26 9.57 15.44 13.54
N PRO A 27 10.66 16.17 13.21
CA PRO A 27 10.65 17.63 13.09
C PRO A 27 9.65 18.13 12.04
N LYS A 28 9.08 19.31 12.25
CA LYS A 28 8.12 19.95 11.32
C LYS A 28 8.77 20.16 9.94
N GLY A 29 8.01 19.93 8.87
CA GLY A 29 8.46 20.07 7.49
C GLY A 29 9.39 18.95 6.99
N THR A 30 9.65 17.92 7.79
CA THR A 30 10.62 16.86 7.42
C THR A 30 9.96 15.53 7.07
N LYS A 31 10.76 14.64 6.48
CA LYS A 31 10.41 13.23 6.29
C LYS A 31 11.32 12.38 7.16
N THR A 32 10.77 11.35 7.79
CA THR A 32 11.56 10.47 8.68
C THR A 32 11.26 8.99 8.47
N ILE A 33 12.10 8.16 9.07
CA ILE A 33 11.98 6.70 9.11
C ILE A 33 12.27 6.30 10.55
N VAL A 34 11.46 5.45 11.17
CA VAL A 34 11.75 4.97 12.54
C VAL A 34 12.89 3.95 12.51
N PHE A 35 12.74 2.90 11.71
CA PHE A 35 13.73 1.84 11.53
C PHE A 35 14.15 1.67 10.07
N GLY A 36 15.46 1.68 9.82
CA GLY A 36 16.07 1.47 8.51
C GLY A 36 16.88 0.17 8.47
N LEU A 37 16.63 -0.67 7.46
CA LEU A 37 17.36 -1.92 7.22
C LEU A 37 18.13 -1.79 5.89
N GLY A 38 19.46 -1.63 5.97
CA GLY A 38 20.31 -1.40 4.80
C GLY A 38 20.00 -0.08 4.07
N THR A 39 19.53 0.94 4.80
CA THR A 39 19.05 2.20 4.25
C THR A 39 20.15 3.24 4.11
N GLY A 40 20.22 3.87 2.94
CA GLY A 40 21.18 4.93 2.61
C GLY A 40 21.58 4.84 1.14
N ARG A 41 22.33 5.83 0.65
CA ARG A 41 23.16 5.67 -0.56
C ARG A 41 24.48 5.05 -0.11
N ASN A 42 25.02 4.09 -0.87
CA ASN A 42 26.27 3.41 -0.54
C ASN A 42 26.30 2.72 0.84
N ALA A 43 25.15 2.52 1.50
CA ALA A 43 25.08 1.78 2.76
C ALA A 43 25.56 0.34 2.56
N GLU A 44 26.15 -0.31 3.55
CA GLU A 44 26.43 -1.74 3.43
C GLU A 44 25.13 -2.55 3.42
N SER A 45 25.15 -3.69 2.75
CA SER A 45 24.08 -4.68 2.92
C SER A 45 24.15 -5.28 4.31
N ILE A 46 23.00 -5.55 4.91
CA ILE A 46 22.89 -6.19 6.22
C ILE A 46 22.19 -7.54 6.13
N GLU A 47 22.41 -8.40 7.10
CA GLU A 47 21.78 -9.71 7.15
C GLU A 47 21.49 -10.19 8.57
N ASN A 48 20.57 -11.15 8.71
CA ASN A 48 20.23 -11.81 9.96
C ASN A 48 19.71 -10.79 11.00
N VAL A 49 18.61 -10.10 10.68
CA VAL A 49 18.07 -9.03 11.53
C VAL A 49 16.60 -9.26 11.87
N SER A 50 16.17 -8.81 13.04
CA SER A 50 14.74 -8.82 13.36
C SER A 50 14.28 -7.60 14.13
N ILE A 51 13.04 -7.18 13.87
CA ILE A 51 12.27 -6.26 14.70
C ILE A 51 10.97 -6.96 15.05
N ARG A 52 10.81 -7.34 16.32
CA ARG A 52 9.64 -8.10 16.76
C ARG A 52 9.13 -7.69 18.12
N GLY A 53 7.83 -7.85 18.29
CA GLY A 53 7.18 -7.75 19.60
C GLY A 53 7.51 -8.94 20.51
N LEU A 54 7.65 -8.69 21.81
CA LEU A 54 7.77 -9.70 22.85
C LEU A 54 6.44 -9.78 23.62
N GLY A 55 5.76 -10.92 23.50
CA GLY A 55 4.45 -11.16 24.13
C GLY A 55 3.25 -10.55 23.38
N GLY A 56 3.46 -9.91 22.23
CA GLY A 56 2.40 -9.31 21.42
C GLY A 56 2.89 -8.09 20.64
N LYS A 57 1.96 -7.31 20.06
CA LYS A 57 2.32 -6.16 19.25
C LYS A 57 2.92 -5.01 20.08
N PHE A 58 3.99 -4.39 19.59
CA PHE A 58 4.40 -3.05 20.04
C PHE A 58 3.80 -1.99 19.13
N ILE A 59 3.77 -0.74 19.58
CA ILE A 59 3.03 0.34 18.92
C ILE A 59 4.00 1.40 18.40
N VAL A 60 3.88 1.75 17.12
CA VAL A 60 4.50 2.96 16.54
C VAL A 60 3.39 3.98 16.28
N ASP A 61 3.39 5.06 17.05
CA ASP A 61 2.29 6.00 17.10
C ASP A 61 2.69 7.38 16.57
N TYR A 62 2.07 7.75 15.45
CA TYR A 62 2.11 9.08 14.86
C TYR A 62 0.69 9.54 14.46
N SER A 63 -0.31 9.11 15.23
CA SER A 63 -1.72 9.46 15.04
C SER A 63 -2.06 10.90 15.45
N ASP A 64 -1.18 11.57 16.19
CA ASP A 64 -1.32 12.97 16.61
C ASP A 64 -0.84 13.99 15.55
N ARG A 65 -0.13 13.55 14.50
CA ARG A 65 0.49 14.47 13.53
C ARG A 65 -0.47 14.99 12.45
N GLY A 66 -1.35 14.13 11.94
CA GLY A 66 -2.18 14.39 10.78
C GLY A 66 -1.39 14.44 9.46
N SER A 67 -2.11 14.64 8.37
CA SER A 67 -1.52 14.77 7.03
C SER A 67 -1.04 16.20 6.76
N VAL A 68 0.27 16.42 6.77
CA VAL A 68 0.88 17.73 6.48
C VAL A 68 1.58 17.68 5.10
N ALA A 69 1.53 18.79 4.36
CA ALA A 69 2.25 18.92 3.09
C ALA A 69 3.77 18.94 3.31
N GLY A 70 4.54 18.33 2.41
CA GLY A 70 6.00 18.22 2.54
C GLY A 70 6.49 17.15 3.52
N GLU A 71 5.68 16.78 4.52
CA GLU A 71 6.03 15.80 5.53
C GLU A 71 5.68 14.35 5.14
N GLY A 72 6.35 13.38 5.77
CA GLY A 72 6.00 11.96 5.66
C GLY A 72 6.81 11.07 6.60
N ILE A 73 6.30 9.87 6.88
CA ILE A 73 6.92 8.96 7.82
C ILE A 73 6.83 7.52 7.33
N ARG A 74 7.83 6.71 7.67
CA ARG A 74 7.81 5.25 7.54
C ARG A 74 8.19 4.65 8.88
N THR A 75 7.47 3.62 9.29
CA THR A 75 7.85 2.81 10.45
C THR A 75 9.09 1.99 10.12
N VAL A 76 9.07 1.25 9.01
CA VAL A 76 10.22 0.44 8.57
C VAL A 76 10.51 0.69 7.09
N ASN A 77 11.78 0.85 6.75
CA ASN A 77 12.25 0.82 5.36
C ASN A 77 13.28 -0.28 5.17
N CYS A 78 12.91 -1.31 4.42
CA CYS A 78 13.78 -2.41 4.02
C CYS A 78 14.40 -2.10 2.66
N ARG A 79 15.73 -2.22 2.56
CA ARG A 79 16.45 -1.92 1.33
C ARG A 79 17.50 -2.95 0.93
N LYS A 80 18.69 -2.91 1.54
CA LYS A 80 19.78 -3.86 1.26
C LYS A 80 19.88 -4.83 2.43
N VAL A 81 18.89 -5.71 2.56
CA VAL A 81 18.77 -6.63 3.70
C VAL A 81 18.42 -8.05 3.24
N LYS A 82 19.10 -9.04 3.83
CA LYS A 82 18.83 -10.47 3.65
C LYS A 82 18.46 -11.13 4.97
N ASN A 83 17.65 -12.19 4.95
CA ASN A 83 17.33 -13.00 6.13
C ASN A 83 16.80 -12.14 7.29
N PHE A 84 15.59 -11.63 7.15
CA PHE A 84 15.01 -10.71 8.12
C PHE A 84 13.62 -11.09 8.60
N LEU A 85 13.29 -10.69 9.83
CA LEU A 85 11.97 -10.84 10.43
C LEU A 85 11.42 -9.48 10.86
N LEU A 86 10.23 -9.13 10.36
CA LEU A 86 9.40 -8.06 10.93
C LEU A 86 8.14 -8.68 11.50
N SER A 87 7.89 -8.55 12.80
CA SER A 87 6.65 -9.06 13.36
C SER A 87 6.07 -8.25 14.50
N ASP A 88 4.75 -8.39 14.67
CA ASP A 88 4.01 -7.91 15.83
C ASP A 88 4.17 -6.38 16.00
N ILE A 89 3.79 -5.64 14.95
CA ILE A 89 3.84 -4.17 14.91
C ILE A 89 2.43 -3.65 14.73
N ASP A 90 2.00 -2.74 15.59
CA ASP A 90 0.79 -1.92 15.42
C ASP A 90 1.20 -0.48 15.06
N VAL A 91 0.68 0.04 13.96
CA VAL A 91 0.99 1.37 13.45
C VAL A 91 -0.25 2.25 13.52
N LYS A 92 -0.20 3.25 14.41
CA LYS A 92 -1.25 4.26 14.52
C LYS A 92 -0.89 5.47 13.67
N ASP A 93 -1.49 5.54 12.48
CA ASP A 93 -1.31 6.63 11.53
C ASP A 93 -2.44 7.67 11.67
N SER A 94 -2.29 8.79 10.97
CA SER A 94 -3.24 9.88 10.82
C SER A 94 -3.24 10.42 9.39
N PHE A 95 -3.33 9.50 8.44
CA PHE A 95 -3.35 9.74 7.01
C PHE A 95 -2.08 10.42 6.49
N THR A 96 -0.94 10.10 7.10
CA THR A 96 0.36 10.66 6.72
C THR A 96 0.79 10.19 5.33
N THR A 97 1.85 10.82 4.82
CA THR A 97 2.46 10.43 3.55
C THR A 97 3.36 9.20 3.76
N TYR A 98 3.28 8.23 2.85
CA TYR A 98 3.99 6.93 2.78
C TYR A 98 3.27 5.76 3.46
N CYS A 99 3.58 4.55 2.98
CA CYS A 99 3.17 3.34 3.66
C CYS A 99 4.08 3.10 4.87
N ALA A 100 3.54 2.47 5.91
CA ALA A 100 4.25 2.27 7.17
C ALA A 100 5.50 1.39 7.00
N VAL A 101 5.38 0.28 6.27
CA VAL A 101 6.48 -0.64 5.97
C VAL A 101 6.71 -0.62 4.47
N ILE A 102 7.93 -0.28 4.05
CA ILE A 102 8.28 -0.22 2.64
C ILE A 102 9.48 -1.10 2.29
N PHE A 103 9.47 -1.63 1.07
CA PHE A 103 10.54 -2.41 0.49
C PHE A 103 11.01 -1.72 -0.79
N THR A 104 12.27 -1.28 -0.82
CA THR A 104 12.82 -0.54 -1.95
C THR A 104 14.15 -1.14 -2.39
N PRO A 105 14.52 -1.06 -3.68
CA PRO A 105 15.83 -1.51 -4.08
C PRO A 105 16.90 -0.46 -3.76
N SER A 106 18.16 -0.85 -3.83
CA SER A 106 19.31 0.04 -3.84
C SER A 106 19.15 1.14 -4.89
N ARG A 107 19.64 2.33 -4.55
CA ARG A 107 19.71 3.48 -5.49
C ARG A 107 21.08 3.57 -6.16
N ASP A 108 22.00 2.71 -5.77
CA ASP A 108 23.36 2.71 -6.30
C ASP A 108 23.32 2.13 -7.74
N THR A 109 24.28 2.50 -8.58
CA THR A 109 24.43 1.96 -9.94
C THR A 109 25.21 0.65 -9.90
N ASP A 110 25.00 -0.22 -10.90
CA ASP A 110 25.74 -1.48 -11.08
C ASP A 110 25.74 -2.37 -9.83
N VAL A 111 24.55 -2.56 -9.26
CA VAL A 111 24.36 -3.23 -7.97
C VAL A 111 24.14 -4.73 -8.06
N GLU A 112 23.77 -5.23 -9.23
CA GLU A 112 23.49 -6.67 -9.43
C GLU A 112 24.74 -7.53 -9.14
N SER A 113 25.93 -7.03 -9.50
CA SER A 113 27.21 -7.70 -9.21
C SER A 113 27.70 -7.52 -7.77
N ARG A 114 27.02 -6.69 -6.94
CA ARG A 114 27.49 -6.27 -5.60
C ARG A 114 26.77 -6.99 -4.45
N GLY A 115 26.06 -8.08 -4.74
CA GLY A 115 25.35 -8.87 -3.73
C GLY A 115 23.94 -8.36 -3.45
N ILE A 116 23.59 -8.13 -2.18
CA ILE A 116 22.21 -7.82 -1.76
C ILE A 116 21.84 -6.37 -2.12
N PHE A 117 21.10 -6.19 -3.21
CA PHE A 117 20.66 -4.87 -3.66
C PHE A 117 19.15 -4.62 -3.49
N ARG A 118 18.38 -5.63 -3.10
CA ARG A 118 16.95 -5.53 -2.75
C ARG A 118 16.68 -6.39 -1.52
N PRO A 119 15.59 -6.15 -0.77
CA PRO A 119 15.27 -6.96 0.39
C PRO A 119 15.01 -8.41 -0.05
N THR A 120 15.63 -9.37 0.60
CA THR A 120 15.47 -10.80 0.26
C THR A 120 15.42 -11.72 1.47
N ASP A 121 14.87 -12.92 1.29
CA ASP A 121 14.73 -13.97 2.31
C ASP A 121 14.05 -13.46 3.58
N GLY A 122 12.87 -12.85 3.43
CA GLY A 122 12.18 -12.14 4.50
C GLY A 122 10.92 -12.83 5.01
N LEU A 123 10.63 -12.67 6.30
CA LEU A 123 9.33 -12.97 6.89
C LEU A 123 8.73 -11.71 7.52
N VAL A 124 7.51 -11.36 7.11
CA VAL A 124 6.77 -10.20 7.62
C VAL A 124 5.41 -10.66 8.10
N ARG A 125 5.13 -10.57 9.39
CA ARG A 125 3.86 -11.11 9.91
C ARG A 125 3.24 -10.36 11.06
N ASN A 126 1.94 -10.53 11.25
CA ASN A 126 1.18 -9.96 12.36
C ASN A 126 1.31 -8.44 12.45
N LEU A 127 1.13 -7.75 11.31
CA LEU A 127 1.18 -6.29 11.27
C LEU A 127 -0.22 -5.70 11.22
N ARG A 128 -0.43 -4.63 11.97
CA ARG A 128 -1.67 -3.85 11.97
C ARG A 128 -1.37 -2.39 11.65
N GLY A 129 -2.21 -1.76 10.85
CA GLY A 129 -2.15 -0.32 10.58
C GLY A 129 -3.53 0.31 10.63
N THR A 130 -3.67 1.47 11.27
CA THR A 130 -4.92 2.22 11.30
C THR A 130 -4.76 3.56 10.61
N ASN A 131 -5.79 4.01 9.89
CA ASN A 131 -5.89 5.37 9.37
C ASN A 131 -4.74 5.77 8.43
N SER A 132 -4.26 4.83 7.61
CA SER A 132 -3.31 5.15 6.54
C SER A 132 -4.00 5.92 5.41
N SER A 133 -3.27 6.80 4.73
CA SER A 133 -3.82 7.54 3.58
C SER A 133 -4.19 6.60 2.43
N PRO A 134 -5.26 6.87 1.63
CA PRO A 134 -5.71 5.99 0.55
C PRO A 134 -4.73 5.87 -0.62
N GLY A 135 -3.79 6.80 -0.76
CA GLY A 135 -2.67 6.69 -1.72
C GLY A 135 -1.48 5.87 -1.18
N TYR A 136 -1.56 5.43 0.06
CA TYR A 136 -0.54 4.70 0.81
C TYR A 136 -1.18 3.50 1.52
N GLY A 137 -0.68 3.08 2.68
CA GLY A 137 -1.09 1.81 3.25
C GLY A 137 -0.21 1.30 4.40
N LEU A 138 -0.39 0.03 4.73
CA LEU A 138 0.44 -0.68 5.69
C LEU A 138 1.76 -1.11 5.04
N VAL A 139 1.71 -1.96 4.01
CA VAL A 139 2.89 -2.46 3.28
C VAL A 139 2.92 -1.91 1.86
N GLN A 140 4.09 -1.45 1.40
CA GLN A 140 4.34 -1.23 -0.02
C GLN A 140 5.67 -1.79 -0.50
N MET A 141 5.64 -2.51 -1.62
CA MET A 141 6.83 -3.02 -2.28
C MET A 141 7.09 -2.29 -3.60
N HIS A 142 8.32 -1.79 -3.72
CA HIS A 142 8.92 -1.34 -4.97
C HIS A 142 9.96 -2.32 -5.50
N ALA A 143 10.59 -3.08 -4.60
CA ALA A 143 11.40 -4.25 -4.93
C ALA A 143 11.44 -5.25 -3.78
N GLY A 144 11.78 -6.50 -4.09
CA GLY A 144 12.04 -7.55 -3.11
C GLY A 144 12.08 -8.92 -3.77
N GLU A 145 12.64 -9.90 -3.07
CA GLU A 145 12.81 -11.27 -3.56
C GLU A 145 12.60 -12.28 -2.43
N THR A 146 11.89 -13.38 -2.65
CA THR A 146 11.72 -14.45 -1.65
C THR A 146 11.24 -13.91 -0.28
N ILE A 147 10.10 -13.23 -0.26
CA ILE A 147 9.53 -12.66 0.97
C ILE A 147 8.13 -13.22 1.22
N HIS A 148 7.91 -13.75 2.43
CA HIS A 148 6.61 -14.20 2.90
C HIS A 148 5.93 -13.15 3.78
N PHE A 149 4.65 -12.90 3.53
CA PHE A 149 3.81 -12.02 4.31
C PHE A 149 2.64 -12.80 4.94
N GLU A 150 2.36 -12.59 6.22
CA GLU A 150 1.27 -13.32 6.89
C GLU A 150 0.52 -12.43 7.90
N ASN A 151 -0.81 -12.50 7.95
CA ASN A 151 -1.64 -11.80 8.94
C ASN A 151 -1.37 -10.28 8.93
N LEU A 152 -1.68 -9.65 7.80
CA LEU A 152 -1.60 -8.18 7.65
C LEU A 152 -3.01 -7.58 7.71
N GLU A 153 -3.18 -6.53 8.51
CA GLU A 153 -4.47 -5.88 8.73
C GLU A 153 -4.37 -4.36 8.57
N ALA A 154 -5.23 -3.76 7.75
CA ALA A 154 -5.40 -2.31 7.70
C ALA A 154 -6.86 -1.88 7.96
N ILE A 155 -7.06 -0.91 8.86
CA ILE A 155 -8.39 -0.42 9.25
C ILE A 155 -8.50 1.10 9.00
N GLY A 156 -9.62 1.53 8.42
CA GLY A 156 -9.98 2.95 8.27
C GLY A 156 -9.17 3.71 7.21
N GLY A 157 -8.31 3.02 6.46
CA GLY A 157 -7.23 3.64 5.67
C GLY A 157 -7.02 3.07 4.27
N GLY A 158 -5.82 3.20 3.73
CA GLY A 158 -5.54 2.89 2.33
C GLY A 158 -5.45 1.42 2.00
N VAL A 159 -4.25 1.00 1.57
CA VAL A 159 -3.99 -0.35 1.08
C VAL A 159 -3.35 -1.22 2.16
N THR A 160 -3.76 -2.47 2.31
CA THR A 160 -3.08 -3.38 3.26
C THR A 160 -1.75 -3.86 2.69
N PHE A 161 -1.80 -4.45 1.49
CA PHE A 161 -0.66 -5.04 0.79
C PHE A 161 -0.54 -4.49 -0.63
N ARG A 162 0.38 -3.55 -0.82
CA ARG A 162 0.54 -2.79 -2.07
C ARG A 162 1.81 -3.21 -2.82
N LEU A 163 1.67 -4.04 -3.84
CA LEU A 163 2.75 -4.34 -4.79
C LEU A 163 2.67 -3.36 -5.96
N GLU A 164 3.18 -2.15 -5.73
CA GLU A 164 3.19 -1.09 -6.73
C GLU A 164 4.60 -0.60 -7.02
N THR A 165 5.20 -1.08 -8.10
CA THR A 165 6.65 -1.03 -8.35
C THR A 165 7.13 0.21 -9.11
N GLY A 166 6.30 1.25 -9.20
CA GLY A 166 6.60 2.48 -9.96
C GLY A 166 7.82 3.29 -9.48
N ALA A 167 8.20 3.19 -8.20
CA ALA A 167 9.35 3.91 -7.64
C ALA A 167 10.63 3.07 -7.50
N GLY A 168 10.63 1.82 -7.99
CA GLY A 168 11.80 0.93 -7.91
C GLY A 168 12.95 1.31 -8.86
N GLY A 169 12.66 2.06 -9.93
CA GLY A 169 13.66 2.38 -10.94
C GLY A 169 14.09 1.14 -11.72
N HIS A 170 15.33 1.11 -12.20
CA HIS A 170 15.88 -0.02 -12.96
C HIS A 170 16.03 -1.28 -12.10
N ASN A 171 16.41 -1.12 -10.83
CA ASN A 171 16.57 -2.21 -9.86
C ASN A 171 15.23 -2.63 -9.20
N GLY A 172 14.10 -2.11 -9.71
CA GLY A 172 12.77 -2.38 -9.19
C GLY A 172 12.27 -3.79 -9.55
N GLY A 173 11.17 -4.19 -8.93
CA GLY A 173 10.53 -5.47 -9.23
C GLY A 173 10.47 -6.39 -8.02
N VAL A 174 9.36 -7.12 -7.92
CA VAL A 174 9.13 -8.09 -6.85
C VAL A 174 9.14 -9.51 -7.43
N HIS A 175 9.85 -10.43 -6.78
CA HIS A 175 10.05 -11.80 -7.25
C HIS A 175 9.79 -12.78 -6.11
N ASP A 176 9.14 -13.90 -6.40
CA ASP A 176 8.88 -14.98 -5.45
C ASP A 176 8.27 -14.48 -4.12
N ILE A 177 7.21 -13.68 -4.26
CA ILE A 177 6.48 -13.13 -3.11
C ILE A 177 5.31 -14.03 -2.78
N THR A 178 5.14 -14.32 -1.50
CA THR A 178 3.97 -15.06 -1.00
C THR A 178 3.28 -14.25 0.09
N ALA A 179 1.96 -14.32 0.15
CA ALA A 179 1.19 -13.66 1.19
C ALA A 179 -0.01 -14.52 1.63
N LYS A 180 -0.30 -14.53 2.93
CA LYS A 180 -1.45 -15.22 3.49
C LYS A 180 -2.21 -14.36 4.51
N ASN A 181 -3.53 -14.50 4.54
CA ASN A 181 -4.41 -13.84 5.52
C ASN A 181 -4.27 -12.30 5.53
N LEU A 182 -4.80 -11.66 4.49
CA LEU A 182 -4.81 -10.20 4.35
C LEU A 182 -6.20 -9.66 4.69
N TYR A 183 -6.27 -8.65 5.56
CA TYR A 183 -7.52 -8.03 5.99
C TYR A 183 -7.55 -6.53 5.77
N CYS A 184 -8.66 -6.02 5.21
CA CYS A 184 -8.96 -4.59 5.11
C CYS A 184 -10.34 -4.31 5.70
N GLU A 185 -10.44 -3.27 6.52
CA GLU A 185 -11.73 -2.76 6.98
C GLU A 185 -11.86 -1.25 6.80
N ASN A 186 -13.01 -0.77 6.36
CA ASN A 186 -13.30 0.66 6.19
C ASN A 186 -12.20 1.39 5.39
N GLY A 187 -11.62 0.70 4.42
CA GLY A 187 -10.41 1.12 3.74
C GLY A 187 -10.55 1.20 2.23
N SER A 188 -9.42 1.30 1.54
CA SER A 188 -9.41 1.35 0.07
C SER A 188 -9.42 -0.05 -0.53
N THR A 189 -8.40 -0.85 -0.25
CA THR A 189 -8.29 -2.22 -0.76
C THR A 189 -7.35 -3.06 0.08
N ALA A 190 -7.58 -4.38 0.18
CA ALA A 190 -6.61 -5.25 0.82
C ALA A 190 -5.37 -5.43 -0.07
N VAL A 191 -5.58 -5.73 -1.36
CA VAL A 191 -4.49 -5.99 -2.31
C VAL A 191 -4.50 -4.97 -3.45
N LEU A 192 -3.31 -4.50 -3.81
CA LEU A 192 -3.08 -3.73 -5.04
C LEU A 192 -1.87 -4.28 -5.79
N LEU A 193 -2.05 -4.69 -7.04
CA LEU A 193 -0.99 -5.11 -7.96
C LEU A 193 -0.88 -4.10 -9.11
N GLY A 194 0.22 -3.36 -9.14
CA GLY A 194 0.48 -2.29 -10.11
C GLY A 194 1.93 -2.35 -10.61
N PRO A 195 2.21 -2.99 -11.76
CA PRO A 195 3.58 -3.27 -12.16
C PRO A 195 4.32 -2.03 -12.72
N HIS A 196 3.60 -0.96 -13.08
CA HIS A 196 4.17 0.23 -13.71
C HIS A 196 5.09 -0.14 -14.88
N LYS A 197 6.40 0.02 -14.75
CA LYS A 197 7.41 -0.35 -15.75
C LYS A 197 8.29 -1.54 -15.33
N ALA A 198 8.11 -2.04 -14.11
CA ALA A 198 8.95 -3.11 -13.57
C ALA A 198 8.52 -4.48 -14.12
N GLN A 199 9.50 -5.32 -14.38
CA GLN A 199 9.28 -6.73 -14.72
C GLN A 199 9.30 -7.53 -13.42
N ASN A 200 8.11 -7.89 -12.94
CA ASN A 200 7.97 -8.59 -11.67
C ASN A 200 7.90 -10.10 -11.93
N GLY A 201 8.40 -10.88 -10.97
CA GLY A 201 8.25 -12.33 -10.95
C GLY A 201 6.86 -12.77 -10.47
N VAL A 202 6.80 -13.99 -9.96
CA VAL A 202 5.57 -14.61 -9.48
C VAL A 202 5.20 -14.06 -8.09
N VAL A 203 3.91 -13.78 -7.91
CA VAL A 203 3.32 -13.45 -6.61
C VAL A 203 2.18 -14.41 -6.31
N LYS A 204 2.16 -15.01 -5.11
CA LYS A 204 1.07 -15.90 -4.67
C LYS A 204 0.41 -15.36 -3.42
N ILE A 205 -0.88 -15.02 -3.52
CA ILE A 205 -1.68 -14.48 -2.41
C ILE A 205 -2.82 -15.44 -2.11
N ASP A 206 -2.95 -15.84 -0.85
CA ASP A 206 -3.99 -16.76 -0.39
C ASP A 206 -4.72 -16.20 0.84
N GLY A 207 -6.01 -15.96 0.72
CA GLY A 207 -6.84 -15.47 1.82
C GLY A 207 -6.84 -13.94 1.86
N VAL A 208 -7.87 -13.36 1.26
CA VAL A 208 -8.12 -11.92 1.26
C VAL A 208 -9.53 -11.70 1.79
N THR A 209 -9.66 -11.05 2.95
CA THR A 209 -10.96 -10.69 3.51
C THR A 209 -11.08 -9.18 3.60
N VAL A 210 -12.18 -8.61 3.12
CA VAL A 210 -12.46 -7.19 3.31
C VAL A 210 -13.84 -6.94 3.86
N LYS A 211 -13.97 -5.89 4.67
CA LYS A 211 -15.25 -5.39 5.16
C LYS A 211 -15.37 -3.89 4.92
N SER A 212 -16.38 -3.49 4.16
CA SER A 212 -16.61 -2.07 3.85
C SER A 212 -15.37 -1.38 3.25
N CYS A 213 -14.59 -2.08 2.40
CA CYS A 213 -13.51 -1.46 1.61
C CYS A 213 -14.01 -1.12 0.20
N ALA A 214 -13.33 -0.20 -0.50
CA ALA A 214 -13.74 0.17 -1.85
C ALA A 214 -13.66 -1.04 -2.79
N PHE A 215 -12.57 -1.81 -2.70
CA PHE A 215 -12.41 -3.12 -3.34
C PHE A 215 -11.74 -4.11 -2.39
N ALA A 216 -11.81 -5.40 -2.69
CA ALA A 216 -10.94 -6.40 -2.04
C ALA A 216 -9.56 -6.44 -2.69
N VAL A 217 -9.56 -6.50 -4.03
CA VAL A 217 -8.36 -6.61 -4.86
C VAL A 217 -8.47 -5.61 -6.00
N THR A 218 -7.39 -4.90 -6.28
CA THR A 218 -7.29 -4.04 -7.46
C THR A 218 -6.02 -4.34 -8.24
N MET A 219 -6.16 -4.48 -9.56
CA MET A 219 -5.06 -4.79 -10.46
C MET A 219 -5.02 -3.76 -11.60
N GLY A 220 -3.82 -3.50 -12.11
CA GLY A 220 -3.61 -2.51 -13.17
C GLY A 220 -2.59 -2.99 -14.19
N PRO A 221 -2.63 -2.42 -15.41
CA PRO A 221 -1.70 -2.76 -16.46
C PRO A 221 -0.34 -2.10 -16.20
N GLY A 222 0.68 -2.59 -16.89
CA GLY A 222 1.94 -1.87 -17.04
C GLY A 222 1.76 -0.59 -17.87
N TYR A 223 2.63 0.38 -17.64
CA TYR A 223 2.76 1.53 -18.51
C TYR A 223 4.14 2.18 -18.37
N VAL A 224 4.60 2.82 -19.44
CA VAL A 224 5.77 3.69 -19.45
C VAL A 224 5.30 5.13 -19.30
N GLU A 225 5.76 5.79 -18.23
CA GLU A 225 5.47 7.21 -17.99
C GLU A 225 6.01 8.08 -19.13
N LYS A 226 5.31 9.18 -19.47
CA LYS A 226 5.69 10.10 -20.57
C LYS A 226 7.19 10.47 -20.58
N ARG A 227 7.75 10.80 -19.41
CA ARG A 227 9.17 11.17 -19.26
C ARG A 227 10.17 10.06 -19.61
N ASN A 228 9.72 8.81 -19.70
CA ASN A 228 10.54 7.63 -20.00
C ASN A 228 10.18 7.02 -21.37
N GLN A 229 9.25 7.61 -22.13
CA GLN A 229 8.77 7.03 -23.40
C GLN A 229 9.83 7.01 -24.51
N SER A 230 10.82 7.91 -24.44
CA SER A 230 11.92 7.98 -25.41
C SER A 230 13.07 7.01 -25.11
N ASP A 231 13.03 6.31 -23.97
CA ASP A 231 14.07 5.35 -23.58
C ASP A 231 13.54 3.94 -23.82
N GLU A 232 13.98 3.33 -24.92
CA GLU A 232 13.53 2.03 -25.42
C GLU A 232 13.78 0.88 -24.43
N ARG A 233 14.64 1.09 -23.42
CA ARG A 233 14.86 0.09 -22.35
C ARG A 233 13.65 -0.06 -21.43
N TYR A 234 12.78 0.95 -21.37
CA TYR A 234 11.55 0.87 -20.59
C TYR A 234 10.41 0.32 -21.42
N LYS A 235 9.88 -0.81 -20.98
CA LYS A 235 8.64 -1.39 -21.46
C LYS A 235 7.56 -1.38 -20.36
N PRO A 236 6.28 -1.48 -20.71
CA PRO A 236 5.22 -1.71 -19.73
C PRO A 236 5.57 -2.90 -18.81
N GLY A 237 5.39 -2.69 -17.52
CA GLY A 237 5.65 -3.67 -16.48
C GLY A 237 4.60 -4.78 -16.47
N VAL A 238 5.00 -5.95 -15.98
CA VAL A 238 4.12 -7.12 -15.86
C VAL A 238 4.38 -7.83 -14.53
N PHE A 239 3.44 -8.65 -14.09
CA PHE A 239 3.72 -9.75 -13.17
C PHE A 239 3.81 -11.05 -13.97
N ALA A 240 4.70 -11.96 -13.58
CA ALA A 240 4.92 -13.19 -14.32
C ALA A 240 3.71 -14.14 -14.24
N ASP A 241 3.57 -14.98 -15.26
CA ASP A 241 2.57 -16.04 -15.31
C ASP A 241 2.68 -16.98 -14.10
N GLY A 242 1.54 -17.46 -13.62
CA GLY A 242 1.45 -18.18 -12.35
C GLY A 242 1.28 -17.28 -11.12
N THR A 243 1.23 -15.96 -11.31
CA THR A 243 0.77 -15.03 -10.27
C THR A 243 -0.68 -15.32 -9.90
N THR A 244 -0.97 -15.46 -8.59
CA THR A 244 -2.27 -15.91 -8.08
C THR A 244 -2.79 -15.00 -6.97
N VAL A 245 -4.12 -14.80 -6.95
CA VAL A 245 -4.84 -14.24 -5.80
C VAL A 245 -6.08 -15.11 -5.55
N LYS A 246 -6.05 -15.87 -4.46
CA LYS A 246 -7.05 -16.91 -4.16
C LYS A 246 -7.78 -16.62 -2.85
N ASN A 247 -8.95 -17.23 -2.70
CA ASN A 247 -9.76 -17.21 -1.48
C ASN A 247 -10.10 -15.78 -1.06
N ILE A 248 -10.86 -15.10 -1.93
CA ILE A 248 -11.23 -13.70 -1.78
C ILE A 248 -12.66 -13.64 -1.23
N HIS A 249 -12.85 -12.95 -0.11
CA HIS A 249 -14.15 -12.70 0.49
C HIS A 249 -14.35 -11.21 0.76
N ALA A 250 -15.44 -10.64 0.25
CA ALA A 250 -15.76 -9.23 0.45
C ALA A 250 -17.14 -9.04 1.07
N ILE A 251 -17.18 -8.32 2.19
CA ILE A 251 -18.40 -7.94 2.89
C ILE A 251 -18.68 -6.47 2.57
N PHE A 252 -19.85 -6.23 1.98
CA PHE A 252 -20.31 -4.88 1.65
C PHE A 252 -20.42 -4.02 2.92
N GLY A 253 -20.14 -2.72 2.76
CA GLY A 253 -20.48 -1.72 3.77
C GLY A 253 -20.44 -0.32 3.20
N THR A 254 -20.81 0.66 4.01
CA THR A 254 -21.04 2.04 3.58
C THR A 254 -19.95 3.02 4.03
N ASN A 255 -18.79 2.53 4.47
CA ASN A 255 -17.71 3.33 5.05
C ASN A 255 -16.32 3.12 4.40
N ALA A 256 -16.30 2.69 3.14
CA ALA A 256 -15.08 2.57 2.34
C ALA A 256 -14.35 3.90 2.17
N ALA A 257 -13.01 3.86 2.14
CA ALA A 257 -12.19 5.01 1.81
C ALA A 257 -11.96 5.08 0.28
N ILE A 258 -12.61 6.04 -0.38
CA ILE A 258 -12.61 6.15 -1.85
C ILE A 258 -11.83 7.40 -2.26
N ALA A 259 -10.66 7.21 -2.87
CA ALA A 259 -9.91 8.33 -3.43
C ALA A 259 -10.76 9.08 -4.49
N LEU A 260 -10.62 10.41 -4.59
CA LEU A 260 -11.40 11.21 -5.56
C LEU A 260 -11.22 10.71 -7.01
N LYS A 261 -9.99 10.32 -7.38
CA LYS A 261 -9.70 9.72 -8.70
C LYS A 261 -10.35 8.34 -8.91
N GLY A 262 -10.76 7.69 -7.82
CA GLY A 262 -11.47 6.41 -7.80
C GLY A 262 -12.97 6.54 -8.03
N LEU A 263 -13.55 7.74 -7.94
CA LEU A 263 -15.00 8.00 -8.11
C LEU A 263 -15.54 7.58 -9.47
N ALA A 264 -14.69 7.52 -10.49
CA ALA A 264 -15.03 6.99 -11.80
C ALA A 264 -15.47 5.51 -11.78
N ASN A 265 -15.21 4.78 -10.69
CA ASN A 265 -15.60 3.36 -10.58
C ASN A 265 -16.82 3.17 -9.67
N VAL A 266 -17.30 4.22 -9.00
CA VAL A 266 -18.46 4.14 -8.09
C VAL A 266 -19.73 3.99 -8.93
N PRO A 267 -20.56 2.95 -8.69
CA PRO A 267 -21.89 2.83 -9.27
C PRO A 267 -22.68 4.13 -9.12
N GLU A 268 -23.43 4.51 -10.16
CA GLU A 268 -24.16 5.78 -10.19
C GLU A 268 -25.09 5.93 -8.98
N GLU A 269 -25.76 4.84 -8.62
CA GLU A 269 -26.72 4.74 -7.54
C GLU A 269 -26.11 4.99 -6.15
N TYR A 270 -24.80 4.79 -6.02
CA TYR A 270 -24.05 4.99 -4.77
C TYR A 270 -23.46 6.40 -4.65
N LEU A 271 -23.51 7.23 -5.69
CA LEU A 271 -22.90 8.57 -5.64
C LEU A 271 -23.55 9.47 -4.58
N LYS A 272 -24.86 9.33 -4.36
CA LYS A 272 -25.60 10.07 -3.34
C LYS A 272 -25.27 9.65 -1.89
N ASP A 273 -24.69 8.46 -1.72
CA ASP A 273 -24.32 7.90 -0.40
C ASP A 273 -22.86 8.22 -0.04
N LEU A 274 -22.15 8.91 -0.94
CA LEU A 274 -20.82 9.42 -0.67
C LEU A 274 -20.90 10.60 0.31
N ARG A 275 -19.93 10.68 1.22
CA ARG A 275 -19.82 11.74 2.21
C ARG A 275 -18.39 12.24 2.31
N PHE A 276 -18.25 13.51 2.70
CA PHE A 276 -16.95 14.11 2.97
C PHE A 276 -16.25 13.33 4.09
N ASP A 277 -14.93 13.18 3.97
CA ASP A 277 -14.13 12.60 5.04
C ASP A 277 -13.43 13.71 5.82
N GLU A 278 -14.01 14.07 6.96
CA GLU A 278 -13.48 15.08 7.87
C GLU A 278 -12.07 14.76 8.37
N ASN A 279 -11.67 13.48 8.35
CA ASN A 279 -10.34 13.06 8.75
C ASN A 279 -9.29 13.20 7.64
N ASP A 280 -9.71 13.42 6.38
CA ASP A 280 -8.79 13.65 5.27
C ASP A 280 -8.47 15.14 5.10
N ARG A 281 -7.51 15.61 5.89
CA ARG A 281 -6.98 16.97 5.79
C ARG A 281 -6.40 17.33 4.42
N LYS A 282 -6.13 16.39 3.51
CA LYS A 282 -5.66 16.71 2.15
C LYS A 282 -6.79 16.74 1.12
N ILE A 283 -8.02 16.41 1.51
CA ILE A 283 -9.22 16.37 0.65
C ILE A 283 -8.93 15.59 -0.64
N LYS A 284 -8.42 14.37 -0.47
CA LYS A 284 -8.07 13.44 -1.55
C LYS A 284 -9.01 12.25 -1.63
N ARG A 285 -9.97 12.14 -0.73
CA ARG A 285 -10.94 11.04 -0.66
C ARG A 285 -12.29 11.46 -0.07
N VAL A 286 -13.23 10.53 -0.20
CA VAL A 286 -14.55 10.55 0.43
C VAL A 286 -14.78 9.20 1.12
N ARG A 287 -15.83 9.13 1.94
CA ARG A 287 -16.35 7.87 2.48
C ARG A 287 -17.62 7.46 1.74
N GLY A 288 -17.88 6.17 1.64
CA GLY A 288 -19.12 5.69 1.03
C GLY A 288 -19.21 4.17 0.86
N PRO A 289 -20.18 3.71 0.07
CA PRO A 289 -20.37 2.30 -0.26
C PRO A 289 -19.14 1.61 -0.84
N SER A 290 -18.96 0.34 -0.50
CA SER A 290 -18.06 -0.56 -1.22
C SER A 290 -18.40 -0.55 -2.72
N ILE A 291 -17.37 -0.55 -3.57
CA ILE A 291 -17.53 -0.36 -5.01
C ILE A 291 -17.68 -1.71 -5.71
N GLY A 292 -16.85 -2.69 -5.39
CA GLY A 292 -16.89 -4.03 -5.96
C GLY A 292 -15.91 -4.99 -5.28
N VAL A 293 -15.87 -6.25 -5.72
CA VAL A 293 -15.00 -7.27 -5.09
C VAL A 293 -13.60 -7.23 -5.68
N VAL A 294 -13.44 -7.61 -6.95
CA VAL A 294 -12.16 -7.57 -7.66
C VAL A 294 -12.27 -6.60 -8.83
N ARG A 295 -11.38 -5.60 -8.87
CA ARG A 295 -11.22 -4.74 -10.05
C ARG A 295 -9.98 -5.16 -10.81
N ASP A 296 -10.21 -5.85 -11.91
CA ASP A 296 -9.18 -6.26 -12.85
C ASP A 296 -9.11 -5.29 -14.03
N ARG A 297 -7.92 -4.73 -14.26
CA ARG A 297 -7.62 -3.86 -15.40
C ARG A 297 -6.33 -4.29 -16.10
N THR A 298 -5.88 -5.52 -15.89
CA THR A 298 -4.66 -5.98 -16.54
C THR A 298 -4.85 -6.03 -18.05
N GLY A 299 -6.04 -6.40 -18.53
CA GLY A 299 -6.30 -6.63 -19.94
C GLY A 299 -5.29 -7.64 -20.47
N ASP A 300 -4.74 -7.39 -21.67
CA ASP A 300 -3.69 -8.25 -22.25
C ASP A 300 -2.29 -7.97 -21.67
N SER A 301 -2.16 -7.09 -20.67
CA SER A 301 -0.85 -6.73 -20.12
C SER A 301 -0.19 -7.87 -19.35
N TRP A 302 -0.96 -8.68 -18.63
CA TRP A 302 -0.54 -9.85 -17.86
C TRP A 302 -1.76 -10.58 -17.28
N HIS A 303 -1.62 -11.86 -16.93
CA HIS A 303 -2.76 -12.75 -16.64
C HIS A 303 -2.70 -13.32 -15.21
N PRO A 304 -3.33 -12.64 -14.21
CA PRO A 304 -3.46 -13.21 -12.87
C PRO A 304 -4.41 -14.41 -12.86
N ILE A 305 -4.10 -15.42 -12.06
CA ILE A 305 -5.03 -16.49 -11.71
C ILE A 305 -5.83 -16.06 -10.48
N ILE A 306 -7.12 -15.83 -10.65
CA ILE A 306 -8.04 -15.36 -9.60
C ILE A 306 -9.04 -16.48 -9.30
N GLU A 307 -9.06 -16.98 -8.06
CA GLU A 307 -9.88 -18.14 -7.69
C GLU A 307 -10.65 -17.90 -6.38
N ASN A 308 -11.78 -18.59 -6.24
CA ASN A 308 -12.62 -18.61 -5.04
C ASN A 308 -13.02 -17.20 -4.57
N VAL A 309 -13.66 -16.45 -5.46
CA VAL A 309 -14.18 -15.11 -5.20
C VAL A 309 -15.61 -15.20 -4.67
N THR A 310 -15.84 -14.68 -3.47
CA THR A 310 -17.15 -14.64 -2.80
C THR A 310 -17.44 -13.24 -2.27
N SER A 311 -18.73 -12.93 -2.10
CA SER A 311 -19.15 -11.66 -1.52
C SER A 311 -20.48 -11.72 -0.79
N GLU A 312 -20.67 -10.79 0.13
CA GLU A 312 -21.88 -10.63 0.93
C GLU A 312 -22.38 -9.18 0.84
N GLY A 313 -23.70 -9.00 0.68
CA GLY A 313 -24.35 -7.69 0.78
C GLY A 313 -24.14 -6.74 -0.41
N PHE A 314 -23.35 -7.12 -1.43
CA PHE A 314 -23.18 -6.30 -2.63
C PHE A 314 -24.43 -6.38 -3.53
N THR A 315 -24.93 -5.22 -3.97
CA THR A 315 -25.93 -5.12 -5.05
C THR A 315 -25.25 -5.12 -6.42
N TYR A 316 -24.14 -4.40 -6.56
CA TYR A 316 -23.37 -4.26 -7.79
C TYR A 316 -21.98 -4.89 -7.64
N ASN A 317 -21.37 -5.29 -8.76
CA ASN A 317 -19.94 -5.67 -8.82
C ASN A 317 -19.53 -6.80 -7.85
N LYS A 318 -20.38 -7.83 -7.71
CA LYS A 318 -20.27 -8.93 -6.72
C LYS A 318 -19.13 -9.94 -6.97
N GLY A 319 -18.36 -9.76 -8.03
CA GLY A 319 -17.33 -10.71 -8.48
C GLY A 319 -16.14 -10.00 -9.14
N ILE A 320 -15.60 -10.61 -10.19
CA ILE A 320 -14.48 -10.04 -10.95
C ILE A 320 -15.01 -9.06 -11.98
N MET A 321 -14.60 -7.80 -11.87
CA MET A 321 -14.85 -6.76 -12.86
C MET A 321 -13.64 -6.63 -13.77
N SER A 322 -13.75 -7.09 -15.02
CA SER A 322 -12.74 -6.84 -16.06
C SER A 322 -13.07 -5.53 -16.78
N LEU A 323 -12.22 -4.51 -16.62
CA LEU A 323 -12.39 -3.21 -17.28
C LEU A 323 -11.33 -3.05 -18.38
N ALA A 324 -11.76 -3.19 -19.64
CA ALA A 324 -10.89 -3.03 -20.81
C ALA A 324 -10.49 -1.57 -21.06
N GLU A 325 -11.35 -0.60 -20.68
CA GLU A 325 -11.14 0.81 -20.99
C GLU A 325 -10.80 1.67 -19.76
N LYS A 326 -9.98 2.70 -19.98
CA LYS A 326 -9.71 3.72 -18.97
C LYS A 326 -10.98 4.55 -18.73
N GLN A 327 -11.61 4.32 -17.58
CA GLN A 327 -12.73 5.15 -17.13
C GLN A 327 -12.32 6.64 -17.01
N PRO A 328 -13.18 7.58 -17.44
CA PRO A 328 -12.93 9.02 -17.34
C PRO A 328 -12.66 9.41 -15.89
N ARG A 329 -11.51 10.04 -15.63
CA ARG A 329 -11.08 10.38 -14.25
C ARG A 329 -11.60 11.74 -13.76
N ASN A 330 -12.56 12.35 -14.48
CA ASN A 330 -13.11 13.65 -14.11
C ASN A 330 -14.11 13.50 -12.95
N TRP A 331 -13.58 13.43 -11.74
CA TRP A 331 -14.39 13.23 -10.55
C TRP A 331 -15.36 14.38 -10.27
N LYS A 332 -15.06 15.60 -10.73
CA LYS A 332 -15.96 16.75 -10.57
C LYS A 332 -17.23 16.57 -11.37
N GLU A 333 -17.10 16.04 -12.59
CA GLU A 333 -18.22 15.73 -13.46
C GLU A 333 -19.09 14.61 -12.88
N ARG A 334 -18.46 13.57 -12.31
CA ARG A 334 -19.17 12.48 -11.60
C ARG A 334 -19.98 12.99 -10.40
N LEU A 335 -19.57 14.08 -9.76
CA LEU A 335 -20.28 14.67 -8.61
C LEU A 335 -21.13 15.89 -8.99
N LYS A 336 -21.28 16.20 -10.28
CA LYS A 336 -22.00 17.39 -10.72
C LYS A 336 -23.46 17.33 -10.24
N GLY A 337 -23.91 18.37 -9.55
CA GLY A 337 -25.26 18.46 -8.99
C GLY A 337 -25.43 17.78 -7.62
N LEU A 338 -24.38 17.19 -7.05
CA LEU A 338 -24.42 16.62 -5.69
C LEU A 338 -23.87 17.61 -4.66
N PRO A 339 -24.49 17.73 -3.47
CA PRO A 339 -24.02 18.61 -2.38
C PRO A 339 -22.56 18.36 -1.99
N LEU A 340 -22.11 17.10 -2.10
CA LEU A 340 -20.74 16.69 -1.79
C LEU A 340 -19.68 17.44 -2.62
N LEU A 341 -19.98 17.78 -3.88
CA LEU A 341 -19.04 18.54 -4.71
C LEU A 341 -18.78 19.93 -4.12
N GLU A 342 -19.84 20.62 -3.70
CA GLU A 342 -19.75 21.94 -3.10
C GLU A 342 -18.98 21.90 -1.78
N GLU A 343 -19.26 20.89 -0.95
CA GLU A 343 -18.55 20.67 0.31
C GLU A 343 -17.04 20.45 0.10
N ILE A 344 -16.66 19.62 -0.87
CA ILE A 344 -15.26 19.39 -1.23
C ILE A 344 -14.59 20.70 -1.67
N LEU A 345 -15.23 21.45 -2.58
CA LEU A 345 -14.67 22.69 -3.13
C LEU A 345 -14.51 23.77 -2.06
N LYS A 346 -15.52 23.94 -1.18
CA LYS A 346 -15.47 24.87 -0.05
C LYS A 346 -14.31 24.56 0.90
N ASN A 347 -14.09 23.29 1.22
CA ASN A 347 -12.98 22.89 2.08
C ASN A 347 -11.61 23.03 1.39
N GLN A 348 -11.53 22.82 0.07
CA GLN A 348 -10.30 23.06 -0.69
C GLN A 348 -9.92 24.55 -0.70
N GLN A 349 -10.91 25.45 -0.84
CA GLN A 349 -10.68 26.88 -0.78
C GLN A 349 -10.15 27.33 0.59
N LYS A 350 -10.75 26.85 1.69
CA LYS A 350 -10.28 27.12 3.06
C LYS A 350 -8.85 26.66 3.36
N GLN A 351 -8.28 25.74 2.57
CA GLN A 351 -6.89 25.29 2.71
C GLN A 351 -5.90 26.12 1.90
N ALA A 352 -6.39 26.87 0.91
CA ALA A 352 -5.58 27.74 0.06
C ALA A 352 -5.44 29.15 0.65
N GLU A 353 -6.43 29.58 1.43
CA GLU A 353 -6.39 30.73 2.34
C GLU A 353 -5.56 30.41 3.58
#